data_AF-A0A5R9DT42-F1
#
_entry.id   AF-A0A5R9DT42-F1
#
_cell.length_a   1.000
_cell.length_b   1.000
_cell.length_c   1.000
_cell.angle_alpha   90.00
_cell.angle_beta   90.00
_cell.angle_gamma   90.00
#
_symmetry.space_group_name_H-M   'P 1'
#
loop_
_entity.id
_entity.type
_entity.pdbx_description
1 polymer ?
#
loop_
_entity_poly.entity_id
_entity_poly.type
_entity_poly.pdbx_seq_one_letter_code
_entity_poly.pdbx_strand_id
1 'polypeptide(L)'
;MSTTASWLLSVAGTGMCLFLAAHAFRAWTAQDWPRVCSTLVAVVVVSTVVWRPTLPLELAATLRKDLEAEPGPQQHEPTSADSPPWGTLAIALGVVAAAVALLLAILTLAAAARRRRERGRQQARRAAELTRRRTDLEARHDAIRDAYGDFEMNLLDNLHRLALADVNVPQTARLIDALDAARDARICTAPDAHDTYRKAVTALELAWKSADHHARTAGAGYLPPAERRNIEQAQAALALALDERGYAPQRQLALRRALTLIESVIPVPQEAIAALESSTRPALTKS
;
A
#
# COMPACT_ATOMS: atom_id res chain seq x y z
N MET A 1 56.99 -4.11 42.08
CA MET A 1 56.16 -3.38 41.09
C MET A 1 54.99 -2.76 41.84
N SER A 2 54.84 -1.44 41.77
CA SER A 2 54.02 -0.65 42.70
C SER A 2 52.52 -0.89 42.52
N THR A 3 51.78 -0.99 43.62
CA THR A 3 50.31 -1.09 43.72
C THR A 3 49.55 0.02 42.97
N THR A 4 50.22 1.13 42.68
CA THR A 4 49.70 2.22 41.84
C THR A 4 49.56 1.84 40.37
N ALA A 5 50.42 0.97 39.84
CA ALA A 5 50.37 0.55 38.43
C ALA A 5 49.22 -0.43 38.15
N SER A 6 48.92 -1.33 39.09
CA SER A 6 47.80 -2.28 38.97
C SER A 6 46.44 -1.58 39.06
N TRP A 7 46.33 -0.51 39.85
CA TRP A 7 45.10 0.26 39.96
C TRP A 7 44.79 1.04 38.68
N LEU A 8 45.79 1.69 38.08
CA LEU A 8 45.64 2.41 36.81
C LEU A 8 45.24 1.48 35.65
N LEU A 9 45.78 0.26 35.61
CA LEU A 9 45.41 -0.73 34.59
C LEU A 9 43.95 -1.18 34.72
N SER A 10 43.46 -1.35 35.95
CA SER A 10 42.07 -1.76 36.22
C SER A 10 41.07 -0.66 35.82
N VAL A 11 41.38 0.61 36.13
CA VAL A 11 40.53 1.76 35.77
C VAL A 11 40.51 1.96 34.25
N ALA A 12 41.65 1.84 33.58
CA ALA A 12 41.71 1.92 32.12
C ALA A 12 40.92 0.79 31.44
N GLY A 13 41.00 -0.44 31.97
CA GLY A 13 40.26 -1.59 31.46
C GLY A 13 38.75 -1.46 31.63
N THR A 14 38.28 -0.97 32.78
CA THR A 14 36.84 -0.74 33.02
C THR A 14 36.29 0.38 32.15
N GLY A 15 37.06 1.46 31.96
CA GLY A 15 36.70 2.54 31.03
C GLY A 15 36.53 2.05 29.60
N MET A 16 37.45 1.19 29.12
CA MET A 16 37.36 0.62 27.77
C MET A 16 36.19 -0.35 27.62
N CYS A 17 35.86 -1.13 28.66
CA CYS A 17 34.68 -2.01 28.65
C CYS A 17 33.37 -1.22 28.58
N LEU A 18 33.25 -0.12 29.33
CA LEU A 18 32.08 0.75 29.28
C LEU A 18 31.93 1.45 27.92
N PHE A 19 33.04 1.90 27.33
CA PHE A 19 33.03 2.50 26.01
C PHE A 19 32.58 1.50 24.93
N LEU A 20 33.10 0.27 24.96
CA LEU A 20 32.69 -0.78 24.03
C LEU A 20 31.22 -1.22 24.25
N ALA A 21 30.75 -1.27 25.49
CA ALA A 21 29.35 -1.55 25.81
C ALA A 21 28.41 -0.45 25.30
N ALA A 22 28.76 0.82 25.47
CA ALA A 22 28.02 1.96 24.93
C ALA A 22 28.01 1.97 23.39
N HIS A 23 29.12 1.59 22.77
CA HIS A 23 29.21 1.46 21.32
C HIS A 23 28.40 0.28 20.78
N ALA A 24 28.39 -0.86 21.48
CA ALA A 24 27.53 -2.00 21.16
C ALA A 24 26.04 -1.64 21.31
N PHE A 25 25.68 -0.89 22.36
CA PHE A 25 24.33 -0.38 22.57
C PHE A 25 23.90 0.58 21.45
N ARG A 26 24.78 1.49 21.03
CA ARG A 26 24.52 2.41 19.91
C ARG A 26 24.46 1.67 18.56
N ALA A 27 25.27 0.64 18.34
CA ALA A 27 25.18 -0.20 17.14
C ALA A 27 23.90 -1.06 17.14
N TRP A 28 23.43 -1.48 18.32
CA TRP A 28 22.17 -2.19 18.50
C TRP A 28 20.97 -1.29 18.20
N THR A 29 20.99 -0.02 18.62
CA THR A 29 19.95 0.95 18.24
C THR A 29 20.01 1.33 16.76
N ALA A 30 21.21 1.35 16.15
CA ALA A 30 21.41 1.56 14.71
C ALA A 30 21.12 0.33 13.83
N GLN A 31 20.86 -0.84 14.43
CA GLN A 31 20.44 -2.07 13.75
C GLN A 31 21.48 -2.70 12.79
N ASP A 32 22.77 -2.39 12.96
CA ASP A 32 23.91 -2.98 12.22
C ASP A 32 24.41 -4.26 12.91
N TRP A 33 23.68 -5.36 12.72
CA TRP A 33 23.97 -6.67 13.34
C TRP A 33 25.41 -7.19 13.19
N PRO A 34 26.13 -7.01 12.06
CA PRO A 34 27.52 -7.43 11.95
C PRO A 34 28.44 -6.71 12.95
N ARG A 35 28.18 -5.41 13.20
CA ARG A 35 28.95 -4.58 14.12
C ARG A 35 28.64 -4.87 15.58
N VAL A 36 27.42 -5.32 15.88
CA VAL A 36 27.04 -5.78 17.22
C VAL A 36 27.76 -7.08 17.59
N CYS A 37 27.89 -8.01 16.64
CA CYS A 37 28.64 -9.25 16.87
C CYS A 37 30.14 -8.99 17.06
N SER A 38 30.76 -8.13 16.24
CA SER A 38 32.18 -7.81 16.39
C SER A 38 32.49 -7.06 17.68
N THR A 39 31.61 -6.15 18.11
CA THR A 39 31.79 -5.40 19.37
C THR A 39 31.63 -6.31 20.60
N LEU A 40 30.68 -7.26 20.59
CA LEU A 40 30.55 -8.24 21.68
C LEU A 40 31.77 -9.14 21.81
N VAL A 41 32.33 -9.63 20.69
CA VAL A 41 33.57 -10.44 20.72
C VAL A 41 34.74 -9.63 21.27
N ALA A 42 34.87 -8.36 20.85
CA ALA A 42 35.92 -7.47 21.36
C ALA A 42 35.80 -7.21 22.87
N VAL A 43 34.58 -7.02 23.40
CA VAL A 43 34.33 -6.86 24.85
C VAL A 43 34.76 -8.10 25.61
N VAL A 44 34.43 -9.30 25.12
CA VAL A 44 34.80 -10.55 25.77
C VAL A 44 36.32 -10.71 25.79
N VAL A 45 37.01 -10.48 24.66
CA VAL A 45 38.48 -10.59 24.59
C VAL A 45 39.14 -9.59 25.55
N VAL A 46 38.73 -8.32 25.53
CA VAL A 46 39.29 -7.29 26.43
C VAL A 46 39.02 -7.63 27.90
N SER A 47 37.81 -8.08 28.22
CA SER A 47 37.46 -8.48 29.60
C SER A 47 38.31 -9.66 30.09
N THR A 48 38.56 -10.66 29.24
CA THR A 48 39.43 -11.80 29.59
C THR A 48 40.89 -11.38 29.82
N VAL A 49 41.41 -10.46 29.01
CA VAL A 49 42.79 -9.95 29.14
C VAL A 49 42.94 -9.06 30.38
N VAL A 50 41.95 -8.24 30.71
CA VAL A 50 42.00 -7.35 31.87
C VAL A 50 41.87 -8.11 33.19
N TRP A 51 41.00 -9.12 33.26
CA TRP A 51 40.76 -9.84 34.52
C TRP A 51 41.81 -10.93 34.81
N ARG A 52 42.50 -11.44 33.77
CA ARG A 52 43.56 -12.43 33.90
C ARG A 52 44.73 -12.14 32.94
N PRO A 53 45.54 -11.11 33.21
CA PRO A 53 46.62 -10.68 32.31
C PRO A 53 47.75 -11.72 32.15
N THR A 54 47.84 -12.70 33.04
CA THR A 54 48.88 -13.75 33.00
C THR A 54 48.52 -14.97 32.15
N LEU A 55 47.24 -15.16 31.78
CA LEU A 55 46.81 -16.29 30.94
C LEU A 55 47.58 -16.43 29.61
N PRO A 56 47.81 -15.37 28.82
CA PRO A 56 48.56 -15.51 27.56
C PRO A 56 50.03 -15.85 27.80
N LEU A 57 50.61 -15.39 28.91
CA LEU A 57 52.00 -15.70 29.28
C LEU A 57 52.14 -17.14 29.80
N GLU A 58 51.15 -17.65 30.54
CA GLU A 58 51.14 -19.04 30.99
C GLU A 58 50.94 -20.03 29.85
N LEU A 59 50.08 -19.70 28.87
CA LEU A 59 49.91 -20.48 27.63
C LEU A 59 51.19 -20.48 26.77
N ALA A 60 51.87 -19.33 26.67
CA ALA A 60 53.14 -19.25 25.97
C ALA A 60 54.26 -20.01 26.70
N ALA A 61 54.27 -19.99 28.04
CA ALA A 61 55.25 -20.70 28.86
C ALA A 61 55.05 -22.22 28.82
N THR A 62 53.80 -22.70 28.83
CA THR A 62 53.49 -24.13 28.72
C THR A 62 53.82 -24.68 27.34
N LEU A 63 53.47 -23.95 26.27
CA LEU A 63 53.85 -24.34 24.91
C LEU A 63 55.37 -24.34 24.69
N ARG A 64 56.11 -23.45 25.35
CA ARG A 64 57.58 -23.43 25.29
C ARG A 64 58.21 -24.60 26.06
N LYS A 65 57.64 -24.95 27.21
CA LYS A 65 58.13 -26.05 28.06
C LYS A 65 57.94 -27.42 27.40
N ASP A 66 56.89 -27.59 26.61
CA ASP A 66 56.66 -28.81 25.82
C ASP A 66 57.57 -28.92 24.59
N LEU A 67 58.15 -27.80 24.12
CA LEU A 67 59.08 -27.78 22.98
C LEU A 67 60.54 -28.02 23.36
N GLU A 68 60.93 -27.78 24.62
CA GLU A 68 62.33 -27.85 25.10
C GLU A 68 62.63 -29.13 25.92
N ALA A 69 61.70 -30.09 26.01
CA ALA A 69 61.88 -31.31 26.79
C ALA A 69 62.71 -32.40 26.04
N GLU A 70 64.04 -32.37 26.19
CA GLU A 70 64.91 -33.54 25.98
C GLU A 70 64.99 -34.43 27.25
N PRO A 71 65.23 -35.75 27.13
CA PRO A 71 65.01 -36.71 28.21
C PRO A 71 66.24 -36.85 29.12
N GLY A 72 66.13 -36.36 30.36
CA GLY A 72 67.11 -36.57 31.44
C GLY A 72 66.47 -37.16 32.70
N PRO A 73 67.18 -37.98 33.50
CA PRO A 73 66.59 -38.90 34.47
C PRO A 73 66.05 -38.20 35.71
N GLN A 74 64.80 -38.52 36.05
CA GLN A 74 64.02 -37.92 37.13
C GLN A 74 64.37 -38.54 38.50
N GLN A 75 64.81 -37.73 39.45
CA GLN A 75 64.78 -38.07 40.88
C GLN A 75 63.36 -37.83 41.42
N HIS A 76 62.78 -38.86 42.04
CA HIS A 76 61.45 -38.81 42.64
C HIS A 76 61.51 -38.28 44.08
N GLU A 77 60.88 -37.13 44.31
CA GLU A 77 60.52 -36.61 45.62
C GLU A 77 59.02 -36.89 45.84
N PRO A 78 58.57 -37.41 47.01
CA PRO A 78 57.20 -37.86 47.19
C PRO A 78 56.22 -36.69 47.13
N THR A 79 55.46 -36.68 46.04
CA THR A 79 54.45 -35.70 45.67
C THR A 79 53.34 -35.71 46.72
N SER A 80 53.25 -34.64 47.51
CA SER A 80 52.00 -34.28 48.17
C SER A 80 50.94 -34.13 47.08
N ALA A 81 49.82 -34.84 47.24
CA ALA A 81 48.76 -34.98 46.25
C ALA A 81 48.24 -33.63 45.73
N ASP A 82 48.83 -33.14 44.65
CA ASP A 82 48.24 -32.15 43.76
C ASP A 82 47.04 -32.82 43.09
N SER A 83 45.90 -32.75 43.77
CA SER A 83 44.62 -33.11 43.19
C SER A 83 44.44 -32.30 41.90
N PRO A 84 44.16 -32.92 40.76
CA PRO A 84 44.16 -32.20 39.50
C PRO A 84 43.13 -31.07 39.54
N PRO A 85 43.36 -29.93 38.88
CA PRO A 85 42.53 -28.73 38.97
C PRO A 85 41.20 -28.88 38.21
N TRP A 86 40.51 -30.02 38.35
CA TRP A 86 39.20 -30.31 37.80
C TRP A 86 38.18 -29.22 38.12
N GLY A 87 38.32 -28.53 39.26
CA GLY A 87 37.48 -27.40 39.64
C GLY A 87 37.58 -26.20 38.70
N THR A 88 38.78 -25.84 38.20
CA THR A 88 38.92 -24.71 37.27
C THR A 88 38.45 -25.07 35.86
N LEU A 89 38.68 -26.32 35.44
CA LEU A 89 38.14 -26.85 34.18
C LEU A 89 36.61 -26.89 34.21
N ALA A 90 35.99 -27.31 35.31
CA ALA A 90 34.53 -27.34 35.46
C ALA A 90 33.91 -25.94 35.36
N ILE A 91 34.52 -24.92 35.99
CA ILE A 91 34.05 -23.53 35.90
C ILE A 91 34.21 -22.99 34.47
N ALA A 92 35.35 -23.23 33.82
CA ALA A 92 35.58 -22.79 32.44
C ALA A 92 34.57 -23.42 31.46
N LEU A 93 34.30 -24.72 31.59
CA LEU A 93 33.31 -25.43 30.78
C LEU A 93 31.89 -24.91 31.02
N GLY A 94 31.54 -24.60 32.28
CA GLY A 94 30.25 -23.99 32.64
C GLY A 94 30.05 -22.60 32.03
N VAL A 95 31.10 -21.76 32.03
CA VAL A 95 31.05 -20.41 31.42
C VAL A 95 30.90 -20.51 29.89
N VAL A 96 31.64 -21.41 29.25
CA VAL A 96 31.51 -21.63 27.80
C VAL A 96 30.11 -22.15 27.44
N ALA A 97 29.58 -23.11 28.20
CA ALA A 97 28.23 -23.62 27.99
C ALA A 97 27.16 -22.53 28.15
N ALA A 98 27.28 -21.67 29.18
CA ALA A 98 26.37 -20.54 29.38
C ALA A 98 26.47 -19.50 28.26
N ALA A 99 27.67 -19.20 27.78
CA ALA A 99 27.88 -18.29 26.65
C ALA A 99 27.28 -18.83 25.35
N VAL A 100 27.44 -20.13 25.08
CA VAL A 100 26.82 -20.80 23.92
C VAL A 100 25.29 -20.78 24.04
N ALA A 101 24.73 -21.08 25.21
CA ALA A 101 23.29 -21.04 25.44
C ALA A 101 22.71 -19.62 25.22
N LEU A 102 23.41 -18.58 25.72
CA LEU A 102 23.04 -17.19 25.52
C LEU A 102 23.10 -16.80 24.03
N LEU A 103 24.14 -17.21 23.30
CA LEU A 103 24.27 -16.97 21.88
C LEU A 103 23.10 -17.60 21.10
N LEU A 104 22.77 -18.86 21.39
CA LEU A 104 21.65 -19.57 20.77
C LEU A 104 20.29 -18.90 21.09
N ALA A 105 20.09 -18.44 22.33
CA ALA A 105 18.90 -17.68 22.72
C ALA A 105 18.77 -16.36 21.93
N ILE A 106 19.87 -15.63 21.74
CA ILE A 106 19.89 -14.41 20.93
C ILE A 106 19.59 -14.72 19.46
N LEU A 107 20.19 -15.77 18.89
CA LEU A 107 19.97 -16.16 17.49
C LEU A 107 18.52 -16.59 17.24
N THR A 108 17.92 -17.36 18.14
CA THR A 108 16.52 -17.78 18.04
C THR A 108 15.56 -16.60 18.17
N LEU A 109 15.82 -15.67 19.09
CA LEU A 109 15.04 -14.44 19.22
C LEU A 109 15.16 -13.55 17.98
N ALA A 110 16.37 -13.41 17.43
CA ALA A 110 16.62 -12.66 16.20
C ALA A 110 15.92 -13.31 14.99
N ALA A 111 15.97 -14.63 14.86
CA ALA A 111 15.25 -15.37 13.82
C ALA A 111 13.74 -15.22 13.95
N ALA A 112 13.19 -15.30 15.18
CA ALA A 112 11.77 -15.09 15.44
C ALA A 112 11.34 -13.65 15.09
N ALA A 113 12.15 -12.65 15.44
CA ALA A 113 11.91 -11.25 15.09
C ALA A 113 11.93 -11.02 13.57
N ARG A 114 12.87 -11.64 12.84
CA ARG A 114 12.93 -11.59 11.36
C ARG A 114 11.67 -12.18 10.73
N ARG A 115 11.24 -13.37 11.17
CA ARG A 115 10.01 -14.02 10.67
C ARG A 115 8.77 -13.17 10.92
N ARG A 116 8.64 -12.52 12.08
CA ARG A 116 7.53 -11.60 12.37
C ARG A 116 7.52 -10.41 11.42
N ARG A 117 8.69 -9.81 11.14
CA ARG A 117 8.81 -8.70 10.18
C ARG A 117 8.48 -9.11 8.76
N GLU A 118 8.93 -10.29 8.33
CA GLU A 118 8.61 -10.83 7.01
C GLU A 118 7.11 -11.09 6.84
N ARG A 119 6.47 -11.69 7.84
CA ARG A 119 5.00 -11.87 7.87
C ARG A 119 4.28 -10.53 7.82
N GLY A 120 4.72 -9.55 8.61
CA GLY A 120 4.16 -8.19 8.57
C GLY A 120 4.32 -7.51 7.21
N ARG A 121 5.49 -7.65 6.56
CA ARG A 121 5.72 -7.15 5.19
C ARG A 121 4.83 -7.84 4.17
N GLN A 122 4.64 -9.15 4.28
CA GLN A 122 3.74 -9.91 3.39
C GLN A 122 2.29 -9.50 3.59
N GLN A 123 1.84 -9.34 4.83
CA GLN A 123 0.50 -8.84 5.15
C GLN A 123 0.28 -7.44 4.61
N ALA A 124 1.25 -6.52 4.81
CA ALA A 124 1.19 -5.17 4.26
C ALA A 124 1.13 -5.15 2.73
N ARG A 125 1.92 -6.00 2.05
CA ARG A 125 1.86 -6.15 0.59
C ARG A 125 0.49 -6.65 0.11
N ARG A 126 -0.07 -7.66 0.77
CA ARG A 126 -1.41 -8.20 0.44
C ARG A 126 -2.49 -7.14 0.67
N ALA A 127 -2.43 -6.40 1.78
CA ALA A 127 -3.36 -5.32 2.06
C ALA A 127 -3.28 -4.22 0.98
N ALA A 128 -2.06 -3.78 0.63
CA ALA A 128 -1.86 -2.78 -0.42
C ALA A 128 -2.37 -3.26 -1.80
N GLU A 129 -2.20 -4.54 -2.12
CA GLU A 129 -2.71 -5.12 -3.36
C GLU A 129 -4.26 -5.14 -3.38
N LEU A 130 -4.90 -5.52 -2.27
CA LEU A 130 -6.36 -5.49 -2.15
C LEU A 130 -6.90 -4.06 -2.28
N THR A 131 -6.25 -3.09 -1.62
CA THR A 131 -6.60 -1.67 -1.76
C THR A 131 -6.49 -1.23 -3.22
N ARG A 132 -5.38 -1.55 -3.90
CA ARG A 132 -5.19 -1.18 -5.31
C ARG A 132 -6.26 -1.77 -6.22
N ARG A 133 -6.59 -3.05 -6.04
CA ARG A 133 -7.66 -3.73 -6.80
C ARG A 133 -9.03 -3.09 -6.53
N ARG A 134 -9.29 -2.68 -5.29
CA ARG A 134 -10.53 -2.00 -4.93
C ARG A 134 -10.62 -0.60 -5.57
N THR A 135 -9.55 0.18 -5.52
CA THR A 135 -9.48 1.50 -6.16
C THR A 135 -9.68 1.40 -7.68
N ASP A 136 -9.13 0.39 -8.34
CA ASP A 136 -9.36 0.13 -9.77
C ASP A 136 -10.84 -0.15 -10.09
N LEU A 137 -11.53 -0.94 -9.25
CA LEU A 137 -12.97 -1.19 -9.39
C LEU A 137 -13.80 0.08 -9.16
N GLU A 138 -13.42 0.91 -8.18
CA GLU A 138 -14.07 2.19 -7.91
C GLU A 138 -13.91 3.14 -9.09
N ALA A 139 -12.71 3.26 -9.67
CA ALA A 139 -12.48 4.07 -10.85
C ALA A 139 -13.35 3.65 -12.05
N ARG A 140 -13.53 2.34 -12.26
CA ARG A 140 -14.38 1.81 -13.35
C ARG A 140 -15.87 2.06 -13.11
N HIS A 141 -16.33 1.93 -11.87
CA HIS A 141 -17.69 2.29 -11.48
C HIS A 141 -17.93 3.79 -11.67
N ASP A 142 -17.07 4.63 -11.11
CA ASP A 142 -17.19 6.09 -11.18
C ASP A 142 -17.15 6.56 -12.65
N ALA A 143 -16.33 5.96 -13.52
CA ALA A 143 -16.29 6.28 -14.95
C ALA A 143 -17.64 6.07 -15.66
N ILE A 144 -18.39 5.01 -15.33
CA ILE A 144 -19.72 4.77 -15.92
C ILE A 144 -20.75 5.73 -15.34
N ARG A 145 -20.70 5.93 -14.02
CA ARG A 145 -21.60 6.87 -13.33
C ARG A 145 -21.43 8.28 -13.89
N ASP A 146 -20.19 8.72 -14.10
CA ASP A 146 -19.88 10.02 -14.65
C ASP A 146 -20.31 10.10 -16.13
N ALA A 147 -20.07 9.07 -16.95
CA ALA A 147 -20.55 9.04 -18.34
C ALA A 147 -22.08 9.05 -18.46
N TYR A 148 -22.80 8.41 -17.53
CA TYR A 148 -24.25 8.46 -17.46
C TYR A 148 -24.74 9.81 -16.96
N GLY A 149 -24.10 10.38 -15.94
CA GLY A 149 -24.39 11.73 -15.45
C GLY A 149 -24.15 12.82 -16.49
N ASP A 150 -23.08 12.71 -17.29
CA ASP A 150 -22.80 13.61 -18.42
C ASP A 150 -23.90 13.56 -19.47
N PHE A 151 -24.47 12.37 -19.70
CA PHE A 151 -25.63 12.21 -20.58
C PHE A 151 -26.88 12.87 -19.99
N GLU A 152 -27.20 12.62 -18.71
CA GLU A 152 -28.39 13.20 -18.05
C GLU A 152 -28.31 14.73 -18.01
N MET A 153 -27.13 15.28 -17.73
CA MET A 153 -26.90 16.73 -17.66
C MET A 153 -27.01 17.40 -19.04
N ASN A 154 -26.62 16.71 -20.11
CA ASN A 154 -26.62 17.23 -21.49
C ASN A 154 -27.60 16.48 -22.40
N LEU A 155 -28.83 16.24 -21.90
CA LEU A 155 -29.85 15.47 -22.62
C LEU A 155 -30.17 16.07 -24.00
N LEU A 156 -30.19 17.40 -24.10
CA LEU A 156 -30.54 18.14 -25.32
C LEU A 156 -29.48 18.02 -26.42
N ASP A 157 -28.22 17.85 -26.05
CA ASP A 157 -27.14 17.54 -26.99
C ASP A 157 -27.16 16.05 -27.40
N ASN A 158 -27.75 15.20 -26.56
CA ASN A 158 -27.82 13.75 -26.72
C ASN A 158 -29.21 13.24 -27.12
N LEU A 159 -30.03 14.05 -27.83
CA LEU A 159 -31.36 13.63 -28.29
C LEU A 159 -31.32 12.35 -29.16
N HIS A 160 -30.21 12.06 -29.83
CA HIS A 160 -30.04 10.83 -30.59
C HIS A 160 -29.92 9.56 -29.70
N ARG A 161 -29.76 9.72 -28.37
CA ARG A 161 -29.65 8.66 -27.35
C ARG A 161 -30.81 8.67 -26.35
N LEU A 162 -31.97 9.24 -26.71
CA LEU A 162 -33.14 9.39 -25.82
C LEU A 162 -33.61 8.08 -25.16
N ALA A 163 -33.42 6.93 -25.82
CA ALA A 163 -33.78 5.63 -25.25
C ALA A 163 -33.06 5.34 -23.92
N LEU A 164 -31.91 5.98 -23.68
CA LEU A 164 -31.14 5.85 -22.44
C LEU A 164 -31.78 6.58 -21.25
N ALA A 165 -32.70 7.52 -21.50
CA ALA A 165 -33.48 8.21 -20.46
C ALA A 165 -34.83 7.54 -20.17
N ASP A 166 -35.26 6.58 -21.00
CA ASP A 166 -36.56 5.90 -20.84
C ASP A 166 -36.39 4.55 -20.13
N VAL A 167 -36.89 4.48 -18.89
CA VAL A 167 -36.84 3.27 -18.06
C VAL A 167 -37.73 2.14 -18.61
N ASN A 168 -38.70 2.44 -19.49
CA ASN A 168 -39.51 1.40 -20.13
C ASN A 168 -38.71 0.60 -21.16
N VAL A 169 -37.58 1.13 -21.62
CA VAL A 169 -36.66 0.40 -22.51
C VAL A 169 -35.92 -0.68 -21.69
N PRO A 170 -36.02 -1.98 -22.06
CA PRO A 170 -35.48 -3.07 -21.24
C PRO A 170 -33.97 -2.96 -20.95
N GLN A 171 -33.20 -2.42 -21.89
CA GLN A 171 -31.76 -2.23 -21.75
C GLN A 171 -31.44 -1.13 -20.72
N THR A 172 -32.24 -0.05 -20.71
CA THR A 172 -32.12 1.06 -19.77
C THR A 172 -32.56 0.63 -18.38
N ALA A 173 -33.68 -0.10 -18.24
CA ALA A 173 -34.09 -0.68 -16.95
C ALA A 173 -32.96 -1.51 -16.31
N ARG A 174 -32.31 -2.39 -17.09
CA ARG A 174 -31.17 -3.19 -16.62
C ARG A 174 -29.95 -2.33 -16.23
N LEU A 175 -29.73 -1.21 -16.90
CA LEU A 175 -28.67 -0.26 -16.53
C LEU A 175 -28.98 0.36 -15.16
N ILE A 176 -30.20 0.83 -14.93
CA ILE A 176 -30.61 1.40 -13.63
C ILE A 176 -30.49 0.36 -12.51
N ASP A 177 -30.99 -0.85 -12.73
CA ASP A 177 -30.85 -1.96 -11.78
C ASP A 177 -29.38 -2.26 -11.46
N ALA A 178 -28.51 -2.23 -12.48
CA ALA A 178 -27.07 -2.47 -12.30
C ALA A 178 -26.36 -1.32 -11.59
N LEU A 179 -26.77 -0.06 -11.80
CA LEU A 179 -26.27 1.11 -11.07
C LEU A 179 -26.59 0.99 -9.58
N ASP A 180 -27.83 0.65 -9.25
CA ASP A 180 -28.26 0.43 -7.86
C ASP A 180 -27.52 -0.76 -7.23
N ALA A 181 -27.42 -1.89 -7.93
CA ALA A 181 -26.69 -3.06 -7.43
C ALA A 181 -25.19 -2.77 -7.19
N ALA A 182 -24.54 -1.99 -8.07
CA ALA A 182 -23.15 -1.59 -7.90
C ALA A 182 -22.98 -0.59 -6.73
N ARG A 183 -23.93 0.33 -6.54
CA ARG A 183 -23.95 1.24 -5.37
C ARG A 183 -24.06 0.46 -4.07
N ASP A 184 -24.97 -0.49 -3.98
CA ASP A 184 -25.19 -1.29 -2.77
C ASP A 184 -23.99 -2.20 -2.48
N ALA A 185 -23.41 -2.82 -3.53
CA ALA A 185 -22.21 -3.63 -3.38
C ALA A 185 -20.96 -2.80 -2.99
N ARG A 186 -20.94 -1.48 -3.27
CA ARG A 186 -19.85 -0.59 -2.84
C ARG A 186 -19.79 -0.45 -1.33
N ILE A 187 -20.94 -0.34 -0.66
CA ILE A 187 -21.04 -0.13 0.80
C ILE A 187 -21.08 -1.44 1.60
N CYS A 188 -21.23 -2.58 0.93
CA CYS A 188 -21.26 -3.89 1.57
C CYS A 188 -19.95 -4.20 2.32
N THR A 189 -20.08 -4.73 3.55
CA THR A 189 -18.95 -5.11 4.42
C THR A 189 -18.84 -6.62 4.64
N ALA A 190 -19.61 -7.41 3.89
CA ALA A 190 -19.58 -8.86 3.97
C ALA A 190 -18.18 -9.43 3.61
N PRO A 191 -17.81 -10.65 4.09
CA PRO A 191 -16.51 -11.25 3.79
C PRO A 191 -16.19 -11.39 2.29
N ASP A 192 -17.23 -11.52 1.46
CA ASP A 192 -17.19 -11.63 0.00
C ASP A 192 -17.47 -10.31 -0.72
N ALA A 193 -17.52 -9.17 -0.01
CA ALA A 193 -17.90 -7.88 -0.56
C ALA A 193 -17.04 -7.43 -1.75
N HIS A 194 -15.75 -7.77 -1.78
CA HIS A 194 -14.88 -7.44 -2.93
C HIS A 194 -15.31 -8.20 -4.20
N ASP A 195 -15.68 -9.46 -4.06
CA ASP A 195 -16.09 -10.31 -5.18
C ASP A 195 -17.48 -9.93 -5.67
N THR A 196 -18.39 -9.66 -4.74
CA THR A 196 -19.73 -9.15 -5.02
C THR A 196 -19.66 -7.80 -5.74
N TYR A 197 -18.85 -6.87 -5.24
CA TYR A 197 -18.64 -5.57 -5.90
C TYR A 197 -18.04 -5.72 -7.29
N ARG A 198 -17.02 -6.57 -7.45
CA ARG A 198 -16.42 -6.86 -8.75
C ARG A 198 -17.45 -7.38 -9.76
N LYS A 199 -18.31 -8.32 -9.36
CA LYS A 199 -19.39 -8.84 -10.22
C LYS A 199 -20.40 -7.75 -10.58
N ALA A 200 -20.80 -6.93 -9.60
CA ALA A 200 -21.73 -5.83 -9.82
C ALA A 200 -21.18 -4.78 -10.79
N VAL A 201 -19.90 -4.37 -10.65
CA VAL A 201 -19.24 -3.44 -11.58
C VAL A 201 -19.14 -4.02 -12.98
N THR A 202 -18.80 -5.30 -13.14
CA THR A 202 -18.79 -5.95 -14.46
C THR A 202 -20.19 -6.03 -15.09
N ALA A 203 -21.23 -6.30 -14.29
CA ALA A 203 -22.61 -6.29 -14.76
C ALA A 203 -23.03 -4.88 -15.20
N LEU A 204 -22.64 -3.86 -14.44
CA LEU A 204 -22.85 -2.45 -14.77
C LEU A 204 -22.14 -2.05 -16.08
N GLU A 205 -20.86 -2.43 -16.26
CA GLU A 205 -20.11 -2.22 -17.50
C GLU A 205 -20.81 -2.81 -18.72
N LEU A 206 -21.36 -4.02 -18.58
CA LEU A 206 -22.09 -4.71 -19.65
C LEU A 206 -23.45 -4.05 -19.93
N ALA A 207 -24.20 -3.73 -18.88
CA ALA A 207 -25.49 -3.06 -18.99
C ALA A 207 -25.35 -1.68 -19.66
N TRP A 208 -24.33 -0.91 -19.27
CA TRP A 208 -23.98 0.37 -19.89
C TRP A 208 -23.71 0.23 -21.39
N LYS A 209 -22.81 -0.68 -21.78
CA LYS A 209 -22.49 -0.91 -23.20
C LYS A 209 -23.73 -1.33 -24.00
N SER A 210 -24.56 -2.21 -23.43
CA SER A 210 -25.79 -2.66 -24.09
C SER A 210 -26.81 -1.53 -24.25
N ALA A 211 -27.01 -0.72 -23.21
CA ALA A 211 -27.95 0.39 -23.23
C ALA A 211 -27.47 1.51 -24.17
N ASP A 212 -26.20 1.90 -24.10
CA ASP A 212 -25.63 2.92 -24.97
C ASP A 212 -25.65 2.50 -26.44
N HIS A 213 -25.29 1.25 -26.74
CA HIS A 213 -25.36 0.72 -28.10
C HIS A 213 -26.79 0.69 -28.62
N HIS A 214 -27.75 0.24 -27.80
CA HIS A 214 -29.16 0.25 -28.17
C HIS A 214 -29.66 1.66 -28.42
N ALA A 215 -29.35 2.63 -27.55
CA ALA A 215 -29.77 4.01 -27.69
C ALA A 215 -29.25 4.65 -28.98
N ARG A 216 -27.98 4.43 -29.33
CA ARG A 216 -27.39 4.92 -30.59
C ARG A 216 -28.00 4.27 -31.83
N THR A 217 -28.37 2.99 -31.73
CA THR A 217 -28.88 2.22 -32.87
C THR A 217 -30.38 2.46 -33.09
N ALA A 218 -31.16 2.53 -32.01
CA ALA A 218 -32.59 2.77 -32.06
C ALA A 218 -32.89 4.25 -32.39
N GLY A 219 -32.08 5.19 -31.88
CA GLY A 219 -32.32 6.62 -32.05
C GLY A 219 -33.73 7.00 -31.59
N ALA A 220 -34.49 7.70 -32.43
CA ALA A 220 -35.91 7.99 -32.22
C ALA A 220 -36.86 6.90 -32.77
N GLY A 221 -36.31 5.78 -33.27
CA GLY A 221 -37.07 4.70 -33.90
C GLY A 221 -37.97 3.90 -32.95
N TYR A 222 -37.66 3.91 -31.65
CA TYR A 222 -38.48 3.25 -30.62
C TYR A 222 -39.74 4.05 -30.24
N LEU A 223 -39.80 5.33 -30.60
CA LEU A 223 -40.92 6.22 -30.30
C LEU A 223 -42.08 6.03 -31.29
N PRO A 224 -43.32 6.33 -30.88
CA PRO A 224 -44.46 6.44 -31.79
C PRO A 224 -44.18 7.39 -32.97
N PRO A 225 -44.76 7.15 -34.16
CA PRO A 225 -44.44 7.94 -35.35
C PRO A 225 -44.68 9.45 -35.22
N ALA A 226 -45.62 9.88 -34.37
CA ALA A 226 -45.89 11.29 -34.11
C ALA A 226 -44.77 11.92 -33.25
N GLU A 227 -44.40 11.27 -32.15
CA GLU A 227 -43.33 11.73 -31.25
C GLU A 227 -41.96 11.71 -31.94
N ARG A 228 -41.68 10.69 -32.76
CA ARG A 228 -40.47 10.63 -33.58
C ARG A 228 -40.33 11.85 -34.48
N ARG A 229 -41.41 12.27 -35.16
CA ARG A 229 -41.42 13.48 -35.99
C ARG A 229 -41.17 14.74 -35.16
N ASN A 230 -41.72 14.81 -33.95
CA ASN A 230 -41.49 15.94 -33.05
C ASN A 230 -40.01 16.03 -32.65
N ILE A 231 -39.36 14.90 -32.33
CA ILE A 231 -37.92 14.86 -32.02
C ILE A 231 -37.07 15.25 -33.23
N GLU A 232 -37.35 14.72 -34.42
CA GLU A 232 -36.64 15.09 -35.65
C GLU A 232 -36.76 16.60 -35.95
N GLN A 233 -37.97 17.15 -35.80
CA GLN A 233 -38.21 18.59 -35.95
C GLN A 233 -37.51 19.42 -34.87
N ALA A 234 -37.49 18.93 -33.63
CA ALA A 234 -36.79 19.58 -32.53
C ALA A 234 -35.29 19.63 -32.76
N GLN A 235 -34.69 18.53 -33.24
CA GLN A 235 -33.26 18.47 -33.59
C GLN A 235 -32.92 19.49 -34.70
N ALA A 236 -33.74 19.57 -35.74
CA ALA A 236 -33.56 20.55 -36.81
C ALA A 236 -33.70 22.00 -36.31
N ALA A 237 -34.68 22.26 -35.43
CA ALA A 237 -34.88 23.58 -34.84
C ALA A 237 -33.73 23.96 -33.87
N LEU A 238 -33.20 23.00 -33.11
CA LEU A 238 -32.07 23.21 -32.22
C LEU A 238 -30.78 23.48 -33.01
N ALA A 239 -30.54 22.76 -34.11
CA ALA A 239 -29.41 23.02 -35.00
C ALA A 239 -29.44 24.46 -35.55
N LEU A 240 -30.63 24.96 -35.93
CA LEU A 240 -30.81 26.35 -36.35
C LEU A 240 -30.62 27.36 -35.19
N ALA A 241 -31.07 27.00 -33.99
CA ALA A 241 -30.89 27.85 -32.80
C ALA A 241 -29.42 27.99 -32.40
N LEU A 242 -28.63 26.93 -32.57
CA LEU A 242 -27.20 26.90 -32.25
C LEU A 242 -26.30 27.47 -33.35
N ASP A 243 -26.82 27.68 -34.57
CA ASP A 243 -26.04 28.29 -35.65
C ASP A 243 -25.76 29.78 -35.38
N GLU A 244 -24.52 30.08 -34.97
CA GLU A 244 -24.07 31.44 -34.65
C GLU A 244 -24.07 32.39 -35.87
N ARG A 245 -24.12 31.86 -37.09
CA ARG A 245 -24.13 32.66 -38.33
C ARG A 245 -25.53 33.22 -38.65
N GLY A 246 -26.56 32.73 -37.96
CA GLY A 246 -27.96 33.10 -38.17
C GLY A 246 -28.38 34.40 -37.49
N TYR A 247 -29.49 34.97 -37.97
CA TYR A 247 -30.11 36.16 -37.37
C TYR A 247 -30.64 35.87 -35.95
N ALA A 248 -30.21 36.66 -34.95
CA ALA A 248 -30.44 36.35 -33.53
C ALA A 248 -31.93 36.15 -33.12
N PRO A 249 -32.91 36.96 -33.58
CA PRO A 249 -34.32 36.70 -33.32
C PRO A 249 -34.84 35.37 -33.90
N GLN A 250 -34.34 34.98 -35.08
CA GLN A 250 -34.72 33.71 -35.72
C GLN A 250 -34.20 32.52 -34.93
N ARG A 251 -32.98 32.63 -34.36
CA ARG A 251 -32.40 31.62 -33.47
C ARG A 251 -33.22 31.44 -32.19
N GLN A 252 -33.65 32.54 -31.57
CA GLN A 252 -34.50 32.49 -30.37
C GLN A 252 -35.87 31.85 -30.65
N LEU A 253 -36.47 32.14 -31.80
CA LEU A 253 -37.72 31.51 -32.21
C LEU A 253 -37.55 30.01 -32.45
N ALA A 254 -36.44 29.62 -33.09
CA ALA A 254 -36.09 28.22 -33.32
C ALA A 254 -35.86 27.47 -32.00
N LEU A 255 -35.18 28.10 -31.02
CA LEU A 255 -34.99 27.53 -29.69
C LEU A 255 -36.33 27.27 -28.98
N ARG A 256 -37.22 28.27 -28.94
CA ARG A 256 -38.55 28.12 -28.32
C ARG A 256 -39.34 26.98 -28.97
N ARG A 257 -39.32 26.91 -30.31
CA ARG A 257 -39.97 25.83 -31.05
C ARG A 257 -39.39 24.46 -30.71
N ALA A 258 -38.06 24.35 -30.61
CA ALA A 258 -37.40 23.11 -30.23
C ALA A 258 -37.84 22.67 -28.83
N LEU A 259 -37.86 23.58 -27.84
CA LEU A 259 -38.29 23.28 -26.48
C LEU A 259 -39.74 22.81 -26.42
N THR A 260 -40.68 23.47 -27.10
CA THR A 260 -42.08 23.04 -27.14
C THR A 260 -42.26 21.64 -27.74
N LEU A 261 -41.48 21.31 -28.77
CA LEU A 261 -41.52 19.98 -29.39
C LEU A 261 -40.93 18.91 -28.47
N ILE A 262 -39.85 19.20 -27.75
CA ILE A 262 -39.23 18.25 -26.82
C ILE A 262 -40.12 18.02 -25.59
N GLU A 263 -40.71 19.08 -25.03
CA GLU A 263 -41.63 19.01 -23.89
C GLU A 263 -42.87 18.15 -24.18
N SER A 264 -43.26 18.02 -25.45
CA SER A 264 -44.34 17.11 -25.87
C SER A 264 -44.00 15.63 -25.76
N VAL A 265 -42.72 15.28 -25.70
CA VAL A 265 -42.22 13.89 -25.69
C VAL A 265 -41.60 13.55 -24.32
N ILE A 266 -40.79 14.45 -23.77
CA ILE A 266 -40.09 14.25 -22.50
C ILE A 266 -40.16 15.54 -21.66
N PRO A 267 -40.41 15.45 -20.35
CA PRO A 267 -40.28 16.60 -19.46
C PRO A 267 -38.83 17.08 -19.42
N VAL A 268 -38.58 18.34 -19.81
CA VAL A 268 -37.23 18.93 -19.84
C VAL A 268 -36.95 19.64 -18.51
N PRO A 269 -35.80 19.39 -17.85
CA PRO A 269 -35.40 20.12 -16.64
C PRO A 269 -35.21 21.62 -16.92
N GLN A 270 -35.71 22.48 -16.01
CA GLN A 270 -35.60 23.95 -16.18
C GLN A 270 -34.16 24.46 -16.24
N GLU A 271 -33.23 23.77 -15.58
CA GLU A 271 -31.81 24.10 -15.57
C GLU A 271 -31.17 23.96 -16.96
N ALA A 272 -31.55 22.93 -17.73
CA ALA A 272 -31.08 22.71 -19.10
C ALA A 272 -31.60 23.81 -20.05
N ILE A 273 -32.83 24.29 -19.83
CA ILE A 273 -33.40 25.42 -20.57
C ILE A 273 -32.60 26.69 -20.30
N ALA A 274 -32.31 26.99 -19.02
CA ALA A 274 -31.56 28.18 -18.64
C ALA A 274 -30.13 28.20 -19.23
N ALA A 275 -29.45 27.05 -19.24
CA ALA A 275 -28.13 26.90 -19.87
C ALA A 275 -28.19 27.22 -21.38
N LEU A 276 -29.14 26.66 -22.10
CA LEU A 276 -29.30 26.92 -23.54
C LEU A 276 -29.69 28.37 -23.86
N GLU A 277 -30.60 28.95 -23.07
CA GLU A 277 -30.97 30.36 -23.24
C GLU A 277 -29.78 31.30 -23.07
N SER A 278 -28.88 30.99 -22.11
CA SER A 278 -27.65 31.76 -21.90
C SER A 278 -26.72 31.73 -23.13
N SER A 279 -26.59 30.57 -23.78
CA SER A 279 -25.75 30.38 -24.98
C SER A 279 -26.32 31.07 -26.23
N THR A 280 -27.65 31.23 -26.28
CA THR A 280 -28.35 31.82 -27.43
C THR A 280 -28.59 33.33 -27.25
N ARG A 281 -28.37 33.87 -26.04
CA ARG A 281 -28.54 35.30 -25.76
C ARG A 281 -27.39 36.09 -26.40
N PRO A 282 -27.68 37.09 -27.26
CA PRO A 282 -26.63 37.97 -27.77
C PRO A 282 -25.98 38.73 -26.59
N ALA A 283 -24.65 38.82 -26.59
CA ALA A 283 -23.92 39.61 -25.59
C ALA A 283 -24.43 41.05 -25.65
N LEU A 284 -25.03 41.52 -24.55
CA LEU A 284 -25.41 42.92 -24.40
C LEU A 284 -24.12 43.74 -24.39
N THR A 285 -23.73 44.28 -25.55
CA THR A 285 -22.71 45.32 -25.63
C THR A 285 -23.19 46.50 -24.82
N LYS A 286 -22.55 46.70 -23.67
CA LYS A 286 -22.69 47.88 -22.82
C LYS A 286 -22.20 49.09 -23.63
N SER A 287 -23.13 49.82 -24.25
CA SER A 287 -22.89 51.14 -24.84
C SER A 287 -22.91 52.21 -23.77
#